data_AF-A0AAP0GBF8-F1
#
_entry.id   AF-A0AAP0GBF8-F1
#
_cell.length_a   1.000
_cell.length_b   1.000
_cell.length_c   1.000
_cell.angle_alpha   90.00
_cell.angle_beta   90.00
_cell.angle_gamma   90.00
#
_symmetry.space_group_name_H-M   'P 1'
#
loop_
_entity.id
_entity.type
_entity.pdbx_description
1 polymer ?
#
loop_
_entity_poly.entity_id
_entity_poly.type
_entity_poly.pdbx_seq_one_letter_code
_entity_poly.pdbx_strand_id
1 'polypeptide(L)'
;MTPFEAMFGRQSHAIAKHYNNDHNTLQAVQAHFTDRDALLDQLRSNLQRAQHRIRTAANNKRTPVKFSEVDLVLLKLQPYKHLSIKNQQNARFNLKYYGPFKIIQQINPGAFKL
;
A
#
# COMPACT_ATOMS: atom_id res chain seq x y z
N MET A 1 1.49 -16.37 2.04
CA MET A 1 2.92 -16.17 1.76
C MET A 1 3.38 -14.91 2.47
N THR A 2 4.21 -15.05 3.51
CA THR A 2 4.78 -13.88 4.22
C THR A 2 5.94 -13.28 3.42
N PRO A 3 6.29 -11.99 3.57
CA PRO A 3 7.45 -11.42 2.91
C PRO A 3 8.76 -12.19 3.18
N PHE A 4 8.92 -12.75 4.39
CA PHE A 4 10.06 -13.60 4.74
C PHE A 4 10.09 -14.88 3.92
N GLU A 5 8.97 -15.60 3.85
CA GLU A 5 8.84 -16.83 3.09
C GLU A 5 9.09 -16.62 1.59
N ALA A 6 8.62 -15.48 1.05
CA ALA A 6 8.89 -15.07 -0.33
C ALA A 6 10.37 -14.87 -0.64
N MET A 7 11.13 -14.34 0.31
CA MET A 7 12.54 -14.01 0.15
C MET A 7 13.46 -15.22 0.41
N PHE A 8 13.10 -16.07 1.38
CA PHE A 8 13.98 -17.13 1.88
C PHE A 8 13.53 -18.55 1.52
N GLY A 9 12.36 -18.73 0.89
CA GLY A 9 11.85 -20.05 0.49
C GLY A 9 11.56 -21.00 1.67
N ARG A 10 11.56 -20.48 2.90
CA ARG A 10 11.30 -21.23 4.14
C ARG A 10 10.32 -20.45 5.00
N GLN A 11 9.50 -21.16 5.76
CA GLN A 11 8.63 -20.51 6.71
C GLN A 11 9.46 -19.78 7.77
N SER A 12 9.01 -18.58 8.15
CA SER A 12 9.61 -17.88 9.28
C SER A 12 9.44 -18.74 10.53
N HIS A 13 10.49 -18.83 11.35
CA HIS A 13 10.34 -19.33 12.71
C HIS A 13 9.44 -18.33 13.43
N ALA A 14 8.14 -18.62 13.48
CA ALA A 14 7.22 -17.82 14.26
C ALA A 14 7.77 -17.78 15.68
N ILE A 15 7.84 -16.59 16.28
CA ILE A 15 8.00 -16.49 17.73
C ILE A 15 6.83 -17.30 18.27
N ALA A 16 7.10 -18.50 18.77
CA ALA A 16 6.07 -19.38 19.26
C ALA A 16 5.28 -18.58 20.32
N LYS A 17 3.97 -18.42 20.08
CA LYS A 17 3.05 -18.10 21.17
C LYS A 17 3.28 -19.20 22.20
N HIS A 18 3.62 -18.82 23.41
CA HIS A 18 4.05 -19.81 24.39
C HIS A 18 2.92 -20.83 24.58
N TYR A 19 3.18 -22.09 24.28
CA TYR A 19 2.24 -23.18 24.51
C TYR A 19 2.49 -23.68 25.92
N ASN A 20 1.50 -23.54 26.81
CA ASN A 20 1.57 -23.85 28.24
C ASN A 20 1.78 -25.34 28.59
N ASN A 21 2.27 -26.17 27.65
CA ASN A 21 2.29 -27.63 27.80
C ASN A 21 3.60 -28.18 28.39
N ASP A 22 4.62 -27.35 28.57
CA ASP A 22 5.87 -27.78 29.20
C ASP A 22 5.76 -27.58 30.72
N HIS A 23 5.29 -28.62 31.43
CA HIS A 23 5.20 -28.68 32.90
C HIS A 23 6.54 -28.54 33.63
N ASN A 24 7.64 -28.26 32.93
CA ASN A 24 9.01 -28.27 33.44
C ASN A 24 9.68 -26.88 33.43
N THR A 25 8.94 -25.80 33.14
CA THR A 25 9.48 -24.44 33.13
C THR A 25 9.21 -23.69 34.43
N LEU A 26 10.18 -22.91 34.91
CA LEU A 26 10.05 -22.06 36.10
C LEU A 26 8.88 -21.07 35.95
N GLN A 27 8.10 -20.88 37.02
CA GLN A 27 6.92 -19.99 37.04
C GLN A 27 7.22 -18.56 36.57
N ALA A 28 8.40 -18.02 36.90
CA ALA A 28 8.83 -16.69 36.46
C ALA A 28 8.96 -16.59 34.93
N VAL A 29 9.37 -17.67 34.27
CA VAL A 29 9.52 -17.73 32.82
C VAL A 29 8.15 -17.75 32.14
N GLN A 30 7.19 -18.49 32.71
CA GLN A 30 5.81 -18.53 32.21
C GLN A 30 5.13 -17.16 32.30
N ALA A 31 5.25 -16.48 33.44
CA ALA A 31 4.71 -15.12 33.64
C ALA A 31 5.30 -14.11 32.62
N HIS A 32 6.62 -14.18 32.39
CA HIS A 32 7.26 -13.32 31.40
C HIS A 32 6.74 -13.57 29.98
N PHE A 33 6.47 -14.83 29.61
CA PHE A 33 5.90 -15.14 28.30
C PHE A 33 4.47 -14.64 28.14
N THR A 34 3.62 -14.76 29.17
CA THR A 34 2.25 -14.23 29.13
C THR A 34 2.23 -12.70 28.99
N ASP A 35 3.11 -12.02 29.73
CA ASP A 35 3.22 -10.55 29.67
C ASP A 35 3.70 -10.09 28.29
N ARG A 36 4.69 -10.78 27.73
CA ARG A 36 5.19 -10.52 26.37
C ARG A 36 4.09 -10.69 25.33
N ASP A 37 3.33 -11.78 25.40
CA ASP A 37 2.31 -12.08 24.41
C ASP A 37 1.15 -11.06 24.48
N ALA A 38 0.76 -10.63 25.69
CA ALA A 38 -0.19 -9.54 25.90
C ALA A 38 0.30 -8.20 25.29
N LEU A 39 1.58 -7.87 25.50
CA LEU A 39 2.20 -6.67 24.92
C LEU A 39 2.21 -6.73 23.39
N LEU A 40 2.58 -7.88 22.81
CA LEU A 40 2.60 -8.06 21.35
C LEU A 40 1.22 -7.90 20.73
N ASP A 41 0.17 -8.40 21.38
CA ASP A 41 -1.20 -8.24 20.89
C ASP A 41 -1.68 -6.79 21.00
N GLN A 42 -1.32 -6.08 22.08
CA GLN A 42 -1.56 -4.64 22.19
C GLN A 42 -0.83 -3.86 21.07
N LEU A 43 0.42 -4.21 20.78
CA LEU A 43 1.22 -3.57 19.74
C LEU A 43 0.62 -3.80 18.35
N ARG A 44 0.18 -5.02 18.04
CA ARG A 44 -0.52 -5.32 16.78
C ARG A 44 -1.79 -4.49 16.63
N SER A 45 -2.61 -4.41 17.68
CA SER A 45 -3.83 -3.60 17.69
C SER A 45 -3.53 -2.11 17.46
N ASN A 46 -2.49 -1.58 18.11
CA ASN A 46 -2.06 -0.19 17.93
C ASN A 46 -1.61 0.09 16.48
N LEU A 47 -0.82 -0.80 15.90
CA LEU A 47 -0.36 -0.68 14.51
C LEU A 47 -1.52 -0.71 13.53
N GLN A 48 -2.47 -1.64 13.69
CA GLN A 48 -3.66 -1.72 12.86
C GLN A 48 -4.49 -0.43 12.95
N ARG A 49 -4.70 0.10 14.16
CA ARG A 49 -5.41 1.37 14.37
C ARG A 49 -4.69 2.54 13.70
N ALA A 50 -3.37 2.63 13.81
CA ALA A 50 -2.58 3.67 13.17
C ALA A 50 -2.67 3.58 11.64
N GLN A 51 -2.50 2.39 11.06
CA GLN A 51 -2.65 2.17 9.62
C GLN A 51 -4.05 2.53 9.12
N HIS A 52 -5.09 2.17 9.87
CA HIS A 52 -6.47 2.54 9.55
C HIS A 52 -6.65 4.06 9.51
N ARG A 53 -6.17 4.79 10.54
CA ARG A 53 -6.23 6.26 10.59
C ARG A 53 -5.51 6.92 9.41
N ILE A 54 -4.34 6.42 9.04
CA ILE A 54 -3.58 6.94 7.88
C ILE A 54 -4.38 6.70 6.59
N ARG A 55 -4.94 5.50 6.41
CA ARG A 55 -5.74 5.15 5.24
C ARG A 55 -7.01 5.98 5.14
N THR A 56 -7.75 6.17 6.23
CA THR A 56 -8.98 6.98 6.23
C THR A 56 -8.67 8.43 5.92
N ALA A 57 -7.65 9.03 6.57
CA ALA A 57 -7.24 10.40 6.28
C ALA A 57 -6.82 10.60 4.82
N ALA A 58 -6.10 9.63 4.23
CA ALA A 58 -5.70 9.66 2.83
C ALA A 58 -6.91 9.53 1.88
N ASN A 59 -7.85 8.63 2.18
CA ASN A 59 -9.03 8.40 1.36
C ASN A 59 -10.05 9.54 1.44
N ASN A 60 -10.18 10.22 2.59
CA ASN A 60 -11.09 11.36 2.74
C ASN A 60 -10.80 12.50 1.75
N LYS A 61 -9.55 12.65 1.31
CA LYS A 61 -9.16 13.68 0.33
C LYS A 61 -9.27 13.21 -1.13
N ARG A 62 -9.56 11.93 -1.37
CA ARG A 62 -9.66 11.36 -2.72
C ARG A 62 -11.13 11.32 -3.14
N THR A 63 -11.47 12.03 -4.20
CA THR A 63 -12.79 11.91 -4.84
C THR A 63 -12.76 10.71 -5.79
N PRO A 64 -13.71 9.76 -5.68
CA PRO A 64 -13.80 8.64 -6.61
C PRO A 64 -14.33 9.15 -7.95
N VAL A 65 -13.41 9.44 -8.88
CA VAL A 65 -13.76 9.76 -10.27
C VAL A 65 -13.76 8.46 -11.06
N LYS A 66 -14.91 8.12 -11.66
CA LYS A 66 -15.05 7.01 -12.59
C LYS A 66 -15.14 7.58 -14.00
N PHE A 67 -14.46 6.93 -14.93
CA PHE A 67 -14.51 7.26 -16.35
C PHE A 67 -15.01 6.05 -17.13
N SER A 68 -15.67 6.32 -18.26
CA SER A 68 -16.19 5.33 -19.20
C SER A 68 -15.46 5.42 -20.55
N GLU A 69 -15.58 4.40 -21.39
CA GLU A 69 -14.90 4.27 -22.70
C GLU A 69 -15.34 5.30 -23.77
N VAL A 70 -16.16 6.28 -23.39
CA VAL A 70 -16.58 7.38 -24.26
C VAL A 70 -16.07 8.72 -23.77
N ASP A 71 -15.54 8.77 -22.54
CA ASP A 71 -15.11 10.02 -21.93
C ASP A 71 -13.80 10.52 -22.53
N LEU A 72 -13.72 11.84 -22.67
CA LEU A 72 -12.49 12.54 -23.01
C LEU A 72 -11.80 13.00 -21.73
N VAL A 73 -10.53 12.64 -21.59
CA VAL A 73 -9.72 12.99 -20.42
C VAL A 73 -8.46 13.73 -20.84
N LEU A 74 -8.02 14.66 -20.00
CA LEU A 74 -6.75 15.35 -20.17
C LEU A 74 -5.66 14.63 -19.36
N LEU A 75 -4.53 14.34 -20.00
CA LEU A 75 -3.44 13.61 -19.36
C LEU A 75 -2.47 14.56 -18.66
N LYS A 76 -2.16 14.30 -17.39
CA LYS A 76 -1.10 15.00 -16.65
C LYS A 76 0.22 14.24 -16.83
N LEU A 77 1.16 14.82 -17.56
CA LEU A 77 2.46 14.22 -17.83
C LEU A 77 3.56 14.87 -16.98
N GLN A 78 4.59 14.11 -16.63
CA GLN A 78 5.79 14.65 -16.00
C GLN A 78 6.78 15.09 -17.10
N PRO A 79 7.08 16.39 -17.23
CA PRO A 79 7.76 16.98 -18.41
C PRO A 79 9.18 16.46 -18.70
N TYR A 80 9.77 15.65 -17.82
CA TYR A 80 11.12 15.10 -17.97
C TYR A 80 11.20 13.57 -18.04
N LYS A 81 10.07 12.85 -17.92
CA LYS A 81 10.04 11.38 -17.97
C LYS A 81 9.61 10.83 -19.33
N HIS A 82 9.02 11.66 -20.18
CA HIS A 82 8.44 11.22 -21.44
C HIS A 82 9.11 11.91 -22.62
N LEU A 83 10.21 11.31 -23.09
CA LEU A 83 10.99 11.81 -24.24
C LEU A 83 10.22 11.77 -25.57
N SER A 84 9.18 10.94 -25.66
CA SER A 84 8.34 10.79 -26.86
C SER A 84 7.43 11.99 -27.13
N ILE A 85 7.11 12.77 -26.09
CA ILE A 85 6.33 14.00 -26.23
C ILE A 85 7.34 15.11 -26.49
N LYS A 86 7.36 15.61 -27.74
CA LYS A 86 8.28 16.64 -28.25
C LYS A 86 8.73 17.59 -27.14
N ASN A 87 10.04 17.67 -26.92
CA ASN A 87 10.68 18.52 -25.93
C ASN A 87 10.23 19.98 -26.16
N GLN A 88 9.22 20.43 -25.42
CA GLN A 88 8.67 21.77 -25.57
C GLN A 88 9.77 22.76 -25.18
N GLN A 89 10.12 23.66 -26.09
CA GLN A 89 11.27 24.57 -25.97
C GLN A 89 11.24 25.42 -24.68
N ASN A 90 10.07 25.60 -24.06
CA ASN A 90 9.87 26.42 -22.86
C ASN A 90 9.24 25.64 -21.70
N ALA A 91 10.04 24.86 -20.96
CA ALA A 91 9.60 24.08 -19.81
C ALA A 91 8.80 24.86 -18.73
N ARG A 92 9.02 26.18 -18.63
CA ARG A 92 8.39 27.06 -17.64
C ARG A 92 6.96 27.50 -17.99
N PHE A 93 6.54 27.40 -19.26
CA PHE A 93 5.20 27.79 -19.72
C PHE A 93 4.42 26.63 -20.36
N ASN A 94 4.80 25.38 -20.05
CA ASN A 94 4.14 24.22 -20.62
C ASN A 94 2.73 24.02 -20.04
N LEU A 95 1.86 23.47 -20.87
CA LEU A 95 0.55 22.99 -20.46
C LEU A 95 0.70 21.95 -19.33
N LYS A 96 -0.05 22.14 -18.24
CA LYS A 96 -0.11 21.19 -17.11
C LYS A 96 -0.79 19.88 -17.49
N TYR A 97 -1.73 19.94 -18.44
CA TYR A 97 -2.48 18.81 -18.95
C TYR A 97 -2.45 18.82 -20.48
N TYR A 98 -2.38 17.64 -21.07
CA TYR A 98 -2.23 17.44 -22.51
C TYR A 98 -3.47 16.76 -23.06
N GLY A 99 -3.96 17.28 -24.20
CA GLY A 99 -4.88 16.65 -25.16
C GLY A 99 -6.18 16.05 -24.60
N PRO A 100 -7.34 16.25 -25.24
CA PRO A 100 -8.47 15.37 -24.97
C PRO A 100 -8.18 14.01 -25.59
N PHE A 101 -7.86 13.02 -24.76
CA PHE A 101 -7.72 11.64 -25.17
C PHE A 101 -9.01 10.88 -24.87
N LYS A 102 -9.47 10.07 -25.82
CA LYS A 102 -10.62 9.21 -25.60
C LYS A 102 -10.16 7.94 -24.90
N ILE A 103 -10.87 7.54 -23.86
CA ILE A 103 -10.63 6.24 -23.23
C ILE A 103 -11.07 5.15 -24.20
N ILE A 104 -10.16 4.27 -24.62
CA ILE A 104 -10.45 3.13 -25.49
C ILE A 104 -10.94 1.94 -24.67
N GLN A 105 -10.31 1.71 -23.51
CA GLN A 105 -10.59 0.53 -22.69
C GLN A 105 -10.23 0.78 -21.22
N GLN A 106 -11.05 0.28 -20.29
CA GLN A 106 -10.69 0.22 -18.87
C GLN A 106 -9.94 -1.09 -18.56
N ILE A 107 -8.67 -0.99 -18.15
CA ILE A 107 -7.86 -2.17 -17.77
C ILE A 107 -8.12 -2.52 -16.30
N ASN A 108 -8.08 -1.51 -15.41
CA ASN A 108 -8.33 -1.67 -13.97
C ASN A 108 -9.04 -0.42 -13.39
N PRO A 109 -9.58 -0.47 -12.17
CA PRO A 109 -10.05 0.72 -11.45
C PRO A 109 -8.91 1.75 -11.27
N GLY A 110 -8.89 2.78 -12.13
CA GLY A 110 -7.84 3.81 -12.16
C GLY A 110 -6.74 3.64 -13.22
N ALA A 111 -6.81 2.59 -14.06
CA ALA A 111 -5.90 2.39 -15.19
C ALA A 111 -6.69 2.24 -16.50
N PHE A 112 -6.44 3.15 -17.43
CA PHE A 112 -7.16 3.26 -18.69
C PHE A 112 -6.19 3.22 -19.86
N LYS A 113 -6.61 2.61 -20.95
CA LYS A 113 -5.97 2.73 -22.25
C LYS A 113 -6.60 3.91 -22.98
N LEU A 114 -5.76 4.84 -23.40
CA LEU A 114 -6.08 6.03 -24.18
C LEU A 114 -5.66 5.85 -25.64
#